data_AF-A0A0V8GFX5-F1
#
_entry.id   AF-A0A0V8GFX5-F1
#
_cell.length_a   1.000
_cell.length_b   1.000
_cell.length_c   1.000
_cell.angle_alpha   90.00
_cell.angle_beta   90.00
_cell.angle_gamma   90.00
#
_symmetry.space_group_name_H-M   'P 1'
#
loop_
_entity.id
_entity.type
_entity.pdbx_description
1 polymer ?
#
loop_
_entity_poly.entity_id
_entity_poly.type
_entity_poly.pdbx_seq_one_letter_code
_entity_poly.pdbx_strand_id
1 'polypeptide(L)' 'MLQQILLSLLAGVICGVVFTALKLPIPAPPVFPAVVGIFGVFLGMKIYLFLVERFF' A
#
# COMPACT_ATOMS: atom_id res chain seq x y z
N MET A 1 9.87 3.52 -12.71
CA MET A 1 8.45 3.37 -12.33
C MET A 1 7.93 1.96 -12.51
N LEU A 2 7.71 1.45 -13.73
CA LEU A 2 7.12 0.11 -13.91
C LEU A 2 7.92 -1.01 -13.23
N GLN A 3 9.24 -1.02 -13.39
CA GLN A 3 10.12 -1.98 -12.70
C GLN A 3 10.01 -1.90 -11.18
N GLN A 4 9.93 -0.70 -10.61
CA GLN A 4 9.81 -0.51 -9.16
C GLN A 4 8.45 -1.01 -8.64
N ILE A 5 7.37 -0.75 -9.38
CA ILE A 5 6.03 -1.26 -9.06
C ILE A 5 6.06 -2.80 -9.07
N LEU A 6 6.61 -3.40 -10.12
CA LEU A 6 6.68 -4.85 -10.24
C LEU A 6 7.52 -5.48 -9.11
N LEU A 7 8.70 -4.91 -8.81
CA LEU A 7 9.56 -5.36 -7.71
C LEU A 7 8.87 -5.21 -6.35
N SER A 8 8.14 -4.11 -6.10
CA SER A 8 7.43 -3.89 -4.85
C SER A 8 6.29 -4.88 -4.65
N LEU A 9 5.57 -5.22 -5.71
CA LEU A 9 4.51 -6.23 -5.70
C LEU A 9 5.09 -7.62 -5.45
N LEU A 10 6.18 -7.97 -6.14
CA LEU A 10 6.87 -9.25 -5.96
C LEU A 10 7.41 -9.40 -4.53
N ALA A 11 8.04 -8.36 -3.99
CA ALA A 11 8.51 -8.33 -2.60
C ALA A 11 7.36 -8.52 -1.61
N GLY A 12 6.23 -7.82 -1.82
CA GLY A 12 5.03 -7.97 -0.99
C GLY A 12 4.48 -9.39 -1.00
N VAL A 13 4.39 -10.02 -2.18
CA VAL A 13 3.96 -11.42 -2.32
C VAL A 13 4.91 -12.37 -1.61
N ILE A 14 6.22 -12.23 -1.83
CA ILE A 14 7.22 -13.09 -1.19
C ILE A 14 7.16 -12.95 0.33
N CYS A 15 7.13 -11.72 0.86
CA CYS A 15 7.01 -11.47 2.30
C CYS A 15 5.71 -12.07 2.86
N GLY A 16 4.58 -11.91 2.18
CA GLY A 16 3.31 -12.50 2.60
C GLY A 16 3.38 -14.02 2.68
N VAL A 17 3.95 -14.68 1.66
CA VAL A 17 4.11 -16.14 1.61
C VAL A 17 5.06 -16.61 2.71
N VAL A 18 6.24 -16.01 2.84
CA VAL A 18 7.27 -16.44 3.81
C VAL A 18 6.78 -16.28 5.24
N PHE A 19 6.20 -15.13 5.60
CA PHE A 19 5.73 -14.88 6.97
C PHE A 19 4.54 -15.78 7.33
N THR A 20 3.63 -16.02 6.39
CA THR A 20 2.50 -16.92 6.60
C THR A 20 2.96 -18.38 6.71
N ALA A 21 3.89 -18.82 5.85
CA ALA A 21 4.43 -20.18 5.87
C ALA A 21 5.19 -20.49 7.17
N LEU A 22 5.94 -19.51 7.70
CA LEU A 22 6.68 -19.61 8.95
C LEU A 22 5.81 -19.32 10.20
N LYS A 23 4.52 -19.02 10.03
CA LYS A 23 3.60 -18.60 11.11
C LYS A 23 4.13 -17.42 11.94
N LEU A 24 4.88 -16.53 11.30
CA LEU A 24 5.39 -15.31 11.92
C LEU A 24 4.30 -14.24 11.92
N PRO A 25 4.30 -13.31 12.90
CA PRO A 25 3.41 -12.16 12.86
C PRO A 25 3.67 -11.37 11.57
N ILE A 26 2.61 -11.17 10.79
CA ILE A 26 2.71 -10.47 9.51
C ILE A 26 2.92 -8.96 9.78
N PRO A 27 3.93 -8.32 9.18
CA PRO A 27 4.20 -6.89 9.38
C PRO A 27 3.17 -5.99 8.68
N ALA A 28 2.51 -6.49 7.63
CA ALA A 28 1.46 -5.78 6.91
C ALA A 28 0.08 -5.94 7.58
N PRO A 29 -0.83 -4.96 7.41
CA PRO A 29 -2.17 -5.04 7.97
C PRO A 29 -2.89 -6.32 7.50
N PRO A 30 -3.33 -7.20 8.43
CA PRO A 30 -3.88 -8.51 8.07
C PRO A 30 -5.34 -8.45 7.60
N VAL A 31 -5.99 -7.29 7.70
CA VAL A 31 -7.42 -7.10 7.40
C VAL A 31 -7.61 -6.21 6.19
N PHE A 32 -8.52 -6.61 5.29
CA PHE A 32 -8.85 -5.85 4.07
C PHE A 32 -9.26 -4.39 4.35
N PRO A 33 -10.06 -4.07 5.40
CA PRO A 33 -10.40 -2.68 5.72
C PRO A 33 -9.19 -1.78 5.99
N ALA A 34 -8.11 -2.32 6.59
CA ALA A 34 -6.91 -1.54 6.85
C ALA A 34 -6.16 -1.20 5.56
N VAL A 35 -6.12 -2.14 4.60
CA VAL A 35 -5.56 -1.89 3.25
C VAL A 35 -6.35 -0.78 2.56
N VAL A 36 -7.68 -0.86 2.56
CA VAL A 36 -8.56 0.18 2.00
C VAL A 36 -8.34 1.53 2.69
N GLY A 37 -8.12 1.55 4.00
CA GLY A 37 -7.78 2.76 4.75
C GLY A 37 -6.50 3.45 4.25
N ILE A 38 -5.42 2.69 4.02
CA ILE A 38 -4.15 3.23 3.48
C ILE A 38 -4.36 3.83 2.08
N PHE A 39 -5.13 3.14 1.22
CA PHE A 39 -5.52 3.67 -0.09
C PHE A 39 -6.30 4.98 0.04
N GLY A 40 -7.24 5.06 0.99
CA GLY A 40 -8.01 6.27 1.26
C GLY A 40 -7.14 7.46 1.69
N VAL A 41 -6.12 7.23 2.52
CA VAL A 41 -5.16 8.28 2.94
C VAL A 41 -4.38 8.81 1.74
N PHE A 42 -3.88 7.92 0.87
CA PHE A 42 -3.18 8.33 -0.35
C PHE A 42 -4.09 9.14 -1.30
N LEU A 43 -5.32 8.66 -1.50
CA LEU A 43 -6.30 9.35 -2.36
C LEU A 43 -6.65 10.72 -1.80
N GLY A 44 -6.89 10.84 -0.49
CA GLY A 44 -7.17 12.10 0.18
C GLY A 44 -6.04 13.13 0.02
N MET A 45 -4.78 12.70 0.17
CA MET A 45 -3.62 13.54 -0.11
C MET A 45 -3.60 14.02 -1.57
N LYS A 46 -3.85 13.13 -2.54
CA LYS A 46 -3.89 13.49 -3.96
C LYS A 46 -5.02 14.47 -4.28
N ILE A 47 -6.20 14.28 -3.71
CA ILE A 47 -7.34 15.18 -3.86
C ILE A 47 -7.01 16.56 -3.29
N TYR A 48 -6.42 16.62 -2.09
CA TYR A 48 -6.02 17.89 -1.49
C TYR A 48 -5.01 18.64 -2.35
N LEU A 49 -3.96 17.97 -2.82
CA LEU A 49 -2.95 18.59 -3.70
C LEU A 49 -3.58 19.11 -5.00
N PHE A 50 -4.45 18.31 -5.63
CA PHE A 50 -5.18 18.72 -6.83
C PHE A 50 -6.06 19.95 -6.60
N LEU A 51 -6.75 20.02 -5.45
CA LEU A 51 -7.57 21.18 -5.09
C LEU A 51 -6.68 22.41 -4.86
N VAL A 52 -5.59 22.30 -4.10
CA VAL A 52 -4.71 23.43 -3.82
C VAL A 52 -4.11 23.99 -5.11
N GLU A 53 -3.57 23.15 -6.00
CA GLU A 53 -3.01 23.58 -7.30
C GLU A 53 -4.02 24.28 -8.22
N ARG A 54 -5.32 24.06 -8.02
CA ARG A 54 -6.37 24.62 -8.88
C ARG A 54 -6.93 25.95 -8.36
N PHE A 55 -6.83 26.20 -7.04
CA PHE A 55 -7.44 27.34 -6.36
C PHE A 55 -6.43 28.36 -5.81
N PHE A 56 -5.14 28.02 -5.74
CA PHE A 56 -4.01 28.91 -5.44
C PHE A 56 -3.00 28.88 -6.58
#